data_AF-A0A087U124-F1
#
_entry.id   AF-A0A087U124-F1
#
_cell.length_a   1.000
_cell.length_b   1.000
_cell.length_c   1.000
_cell.angle_alpha   90.00
_cell.angle_beta   90.00
_cell.angle_gamma   90.00
#
_symmetry.space_group_name_H-M   'P 1'
#
loop_
_entity.id
_entity.type
_entity.pdbx_description
1 polymer ?
#
loop_
_entity_poly.entity_id
_entity_poly.type
_entity_poly.pdbx_seq_one_letter_code
_entity_poly.pdbx_strand_id
1 'polypeptide(L)'
;MNNVKEITLYMKPNKKFQDLKEQIEIQCKVPIEKQYLLLNKSSLETQYDSTMGISVFPATSYAQPLMLIHLERTNVKGSESIPLVSSLVSFPPFPD
;
A
#
# COMPACT_ATOMS: atom_id res chain seq x y z
N MET A 1 10.03 -12.40 -4.84
CA MET A 1 8.68 -12.99 -4.82
C MET A 1 7.77 -12.06 -4.04
N ASN A 2 6.83 -11.38 -4.69
CA ASN A 2 5.76 -10.69 -3.99
C ASN A 2 4.82 -11.76 -3.43
N ASN A 3 4.84 -11.98 -2.11
CA ASN A 3 3.93 -12.92 -1.46
C ASN A 3 2.53 -12.29 -1.40
N VAL A 4 1.66 -12.69 -2.32
CA VAL A 4 0.24 -12.33 -2.27
C VAL A 4 -0.40 -13.21 -1.19
N LYS A 5 -0.83 -12.59 -0.10
CA LYS A 5 -1.53 -13.27 1.01
C LYS A 5 -2.95 -12.74 1.06
N GLU A 6 -3.91 -13.65 0.97
CA GLU A 6 -5.32 -13.34 1.18
C GLU A 6 -5.68 -13.51 2.67
N ILE A 7 -6.46 -12.58 3.20
CA ILE A 7 -6.98 -12.65 4.57
C ILE A 7 -8.47 -12.29 4.57
N THR A 8 -9.21 -12.90 5.49
CA THR A 8 -10.62 -12.57 5.73
C THR A 8 -10.73 -11.93 7.12
N LEU A 9 -11.22 -10.69 7.14
CA LEU A 9 -11.40 -9.91 8.36
C LEU A 9 -12.87 -9.92 8.78
N TYR A 10 -13.14 -10.42 9.98
CA TYR A 10 -14.46 -10.40 10.58
C TYR A 10 -14.57 -9.23 11.55
N MET A 11 -15.45 -8.28 11.25
CA MET A 11 -15.68 -7.10 12.07
C MET A 11 -17.16 -6.78 12.22
N LYS A 12 -17.50 -6.13 13.33
CA LYS A 12 -18.85 -5.59 13.55
C LYS A 12 -19.04 -4.33 12.69
N PRO A 13 -20.21 -4.09 12.10
CA PRO A 13 -20.44 -2.97 11.19
C PRO A 13 -20.34 -1.59 11.86
N ASN A 14 -20.54 -1.52 13.18
CA ASN A 14 -20.46 -0.28 13.97
C ASN A 14 -19.02 0.12 14.33
N LYS A 15 -18.03 -0.67 13.92
CA LYS A 15 -16.62 -0.37 14.14
C LYS A 15 -16.15 0.71 13.16
N LYS A 16 -15.10 1.44 13.55
CA LYS A 16 -14.56 2.56 12.79
C LYS A 16 -13.47 2.11 11.82
N PHE A 17 -13.14 2.94 10.86
CA PHE A 17 -12.03 2.68 9.95
C PHE A 17 -10.69 2.48 10.68
N GLN A 18 -10.48 3.19 11.78
CA GLN A 18 -9.30 2.95 12.63
C GLN A 18 -9.25 1.51 13.18
N ASP A 19 -10.38 0.96 13.65
CA ASP A 19 -10.44 -0.42 14.13
C ASP A 19 -10.07 -1.42 13.01
N LEU A 20 -10.39 -1.12 11.75
CA LEU A 20 -10.03 -1.96 10.61
C LEU A 20 -8.51 -1.99 10.42
N LYS A 21 -7.87 -0.82 10.47
CA LYS A 21 -6.41 -0.70 10.35
C LYS A 21 -5.68 -1.44 11.48
N GLU A 22 -6.18 -1.35 12.71
CA GLU A 22 -5.66 -2.10 13.86
C GLU A 22 -5.79 -3.63 13.65
N GLN A 23 -6.93 -4.10 13.15
CA GLN A 23 -7.11 -5.53 12.85
C GLN A 23 -6.18 -6.02 11.73
N ILE A 24 -5.96 -5.19 10.71
CA ILE A 24 -4.99 -5.46 9.64
C ILE A 24 -3.58 -5.54 10.22
N GLU A 25 -3.20 -4.67 11.14
CA GLU A 25 -1.89 -4.70 11.79
C GLU A 25 -1.69 -6.01 12.55
N ILE A 26 -2.69 -6.44 13.32
CA ILE A 26 -2.63 -7.69 14.09
C ILE A 26 -2.44 -8.91 13.18
N GLN A 27 -3.19 -8.99 12.06
CA GLN A 27 -3.17 -10.18 11.19
C GLN A 27 -2.03 -10.19 10.16
N CYS A 28 -1.70 -9.02 9.60
CA CYS A 28 -0.69 -8.88 8.56
C CYS A 28 0.69 -8.48 9.10
N LYS A 29 0.78 -8.04 10.36
CA LYS A 29 1.99 -7.47 10.97
C LYS A 29 2.52 -6.26 10.21
N VAL A 30 1.61 -5.50 9.58
CA VAL A 30 1.93 -4.26 8.88
C VAL A 30 1.52 -3.08 9.77
N PRO A 31 2.46 -2.24 10.24
CA PRO A 31 2.15 -1.09 11.08
C PRO A 31 1.16 -0.15 10.39
N ILE A 32 0.23 0.44 11.15
CA ILE A 32 -0.83 1.32 10.61
C ILE A 32 -0.28 2.42 9.70
N GLU A 33 0.83 3.06 10.09
CA GLU A 33 1.49 4.12 9.33
C GLU A 33 2.03 3.67 7.97
N LYS A 34 2.23 2.36 7.80
CA LYS A 34 2.72 1.75 6.56
C LYS A 34 1.63 0.98 5.80
N GLN A 35 0.38 1.06 6.24
CA GLN A 35 -0.74 0.43 5.53
C GLN A 35 -1.29 1.40 4.50
N TYR A 36 -1.19 1.05 3.22
CA TYR A 36 -1.87 1.78 2.16
C TYR A 36 -2.99 0.91 1.59
N LEU A 37 -4.23 1.33 1.85
CA LEU A 37 -5.43 0.56 1.50
C LEU A 37 -6.03 1.08 0.20
N LEU A 38 -6.21 0.16 -0.76
CA LEU A 38 -6.82 0.44 -2.06
C LEU A 38 -8.08 -0.40 -2.25
N LEU A 39 -9.13 0.24 -2.75
CA LEU A 39 -10.35 -0.42 -3.20
C LEU A 39 -10.75 0.18 -4.55
N ASN A 40 -11.01 -0.68 -5.54
CA ASN A 40 -11.34 -0.24 -6.91
C ASN A 40 -10.35 0.80 -7.48
N LYS A 41 -9.04 0.60 -7.24
CA LYS A 41 -7.94 1.50 -7.65
C LYS A 41 -7.96 2.89 -6.99
N SER A 42 -8.80 3.11 -5.99
CA SER A 42 -8.88 4.35 -5.21
C SER A 42 -8.34 4.15 -3.80
N SER A 43 -7.61 5.15 -3.30
CA SER A 43 -7.15 5.18 -1.90
C SER A 43 -8.33 5.40 -0.97
N LEU A 44 -8.49 4.52 0.01
CA LEU A 44 -9.52 4.70 1.03
C LEU A 44 -9.23 5.88 1.94
N GLU A 45 -7.95 6.23 2.15
CA GLU A 45 -7.58 7.36 3.00
C GLU A 45 -7.99 8.72 2.40
N THR A 46 -8.15 8.78 1.08
CA THR A 46 -8.63 9.99 0.40
C THR A 46 -10.15 10.12 0.45
N GLN A 47 -10.86 9.00 0.58
CA GLN A 47 -12.33 8.97 0.51
C GLN A 47 -13.00 8.88 1.88
N TYR A 48 -12.30 8.35 2.89
CA TYR A 48 -12.90 8.00 4.17
C TYR A 48 -12.09 8.54 5.35
N ASP A 49 -12.80 9.11 6.33
CA ASP A 49 -12.23 9.58 7.59
C ASP A 49 -12.02 8.40 8.56
N SER A 50 -11.01 8.50 9.43
CA SER A 50 -10.70 7.51 10.47
C SER A 50 -11.86 7.27 11.44
N THR A 51 -12.75 8.25 11.60
CA THR A 51 -13.92 8.19 12.46
C THR A 51 -15.14 7.52 11.82
N MET A 52 -15.12 7.29 10.51
CA MET A 52 -16.26 6.74 9.77
C MET A 52 -16.46 5.25 10.09
N GLY A 53 -17.72 4.84 10.18
CA GLY A 53 -18.11 3.45 10.39
C GLY A 53 -17.84 2.58 9.17
N ILE A 54 -17.47 1.32 9.39
CA ILE A 54 -17.16 0.35 8.33
C ILE A 54 -18.40 0.00 7.51
N SER A 55 -19.61 0.19 8.05
CA SER A 55 -20.87 0.02 7.31
C SER A 55 -21.00 0.90 6.06
N VAL A 56 -20.26 2.01 5.98
CA VAL A 56 -20.25 2.91 4.82
C VAL A 56 -19.30 2.43 3.72
N PHE A 57 -18.42 1.48 4.04
CA PHE A 57 -17.44 0.96 3.11
C PHE A 57 -18.13 0.05 2.08
N PRO A 58 -17.66 0.04 0.83
CA PRO A 58 -18.25 -0.82 -0.18
C PRO A 58 -18.07 -2.29 0.20
N ALA A 59 -19.03 -3.12 -0.19
CA ALA A 59 -18.90 -4.56 -0.03
C ALA A 59 -17.67 -5.07 -0.80
N THR A 60 -16.81 -5.81 -0.10
CA THR A 60 -15.64 -6.46 -0.71
C THR A 60 -16.01 -7.89 -1.09
N SER A 61 -15.39 -8.39 -2.16
CA SER A 61 -15.54 -9.79 -2.58
C SER A 61 -14.24 -10.30 -3.18
N TYR A 62 -14.15 -11.59 -3.48
CA TYR A 62 -13.00 -12.16 -4.20
C TYR A 62 -12.73 -11.47 -5.55
N ALA A 63 -13.76 -10.96 -6.23
CA ALA A 63 -13.61 -10.23 -7.49
C ALA A 63 -13.16 -8.77 -7.29
N GLN A 64 -13.45 -8.19 -6.13
CA GLN A 64 -13.12 -6.80 -5.77
C GLN A 64 -12.62 -6.75 -4.32
N PRO A 65 -11.39 -7.23 -4.07
CA PRO A 65 -10.84 -7.27 -2.72
C PRO A 65 -10.35 -5.89 -2.30
N LEU A 66 -10.28 -5.70 -0.99
CA LEU A 66 -9.52 -4.63 -0.37
C LEU A 66 -8.02 -4.98 -0.46
N MET A 67 -7.24 -4.18 -1.18
CA MET A 67 -5.81 -4.41 -1.33
C MET A 67 -5.03 -3.65 -0.25
N LEU A 68 -4.18 -4.38 0.48
CA LEU A 68 -3.20 -3.82 1.39
C LEU A 68 -1.84 -3.73 0.69
N ILE A 69 -1.32 -2.52 0.57
CA ILE A 69 0.04 -2.25 0.12
C ILE A 69 0.87 -1.87 1.35
N HIS A 70 1.93 -2.63 1.61
CA HIS A 70 2.89 -2.32 2.65
C HIS A 70 3.85 -1.23 2.14
N LEU A 71 3.73 -0.01 2.65
CA LEU A 71 4.64 1.09 2.40
C LEU A 71 5.94 0.90 3.21
N GLU A 72 6.68 -0.16 2.93
CA GLU A 72 8.10 -0.16 3.24
C GLU A 72 8.75 0.86 2.30
N ARG A 73 9.54 1.79 2.85
CA ARG A 73 10.51 2.52 2.04
C ARG A 73 11.20 1.48 1.17
N THR A 74 11.18 1.71 -0.13
CA THR A 74 12.07 1.04 -1.05
C THR A 74 13.45 1.00 -0.40
N ASN A 75 13.88 -0.15 0.12
CA ASN A 75 15.29 -0.46 0.15
C ASN A 75 15.65 -0.74 -1.31
N VAL A 76 15.56 0.29 -2.16
CA VAL A 76 16.66 0.50 -3.07
C VAL A 76 17.84 0.61 -2.11
N LYS A 77 18.62 -0.48 -2.02
CA LYS A 77 20.06 -0.29 -2.06
C LYS A 77 20.30 0.51 -3.33
N GLY A 78 20.11 1.83 -3.22
CA GLY A 78 20.74 2.79 -4.09
C GLY A 78 22.20 2.49 -3.86
N SER A 79 22.75 1.69 -4.77
CA SER A 79 24.16 1.64 -5.03
C SER A 79 24.63 3.07 -5.02
N GLU A 80 25.36 3.40 -3.95
CA GLU A 80 26.31 4.48 -3.85
C GLU A 80 25.72 5.89 -3.94
N SER A 81 26.14 6.72 -2.99
CA SER A 81 26.31 8.16 -3.15
C SER A 81 26.48 8.54 -4.62
N ILE A 82 25.50 9.20 -5.23
CA ILE A 82 25.69 9.86 -6.52
C ILE A 82 26.79 10.89 -6.30
N PRO A 83 28.02 10.69 -6.79
CA PRO A 83 28.97 11.78 -6.81
C PRO A 83 28.47 12.73 -7.89
N LEU A 84 28.63 14.01 -7.63
CA LEU A 84 28.33 15.11 -8.54
C LEU A 84 29.18 14.99 -9.83
N VAL A 85 28.85 14.10 -10.76
CA VAL A 85 29.48 14.00 -12.09
C VAL A 85 28.43 14.19 -13.17
N SER A 86 27.90 15.40 -13.18
CA SER A 86 26.87 15.89 -14.09
C SER A 86 27.38 16.17 -15.52
N SER A 87 28.35 15.41 -16.08
CA SER A 87 28.94 15.82 -17.37
C SER A 87 29.59 14.78 -18.28
N LEU A 88 29.45 13.45 -18.11
CA LEU A 88 30.20 12.50 -18.98
C LEU A 88 29.50 11.25 -19.52
N VAL A 89 28.18 11.20 -19.65
CA VAL A 89 27.53 10.07 -20.36
C VAL A 89 26.81 10.55 -21.61
N SER A 90 27.58 10.87 -22.64
CA SER A 90 27.06 10.86 -24.01
C SER A 90 26.97 9.40 -24.44
N PHE A 91 25.77 8.95 -24.80
CA PHE A 91 25.58 7.69 -25.52
C PHE A 91 26.49 7.65 -26.75
N PRO A 92 27.20 6.54 -27.04
CA PRO A 92 27.91 6.42 -28.30
C PRO A 92 26.90 6.33 -29.45
N PRO A 93 27.15 6.95 -30.62
CA PRO A 93 26.33 6.72 -31.79
C PRO A 93 26.49 5.26 -32.24
N PHE A 94 25.37 4.63 -32.61
CA PHE A 94 25.37 3.30 -33.21
C PHE A 94 26.05 3.36 -34.59
N PRO A 95 26.86 2.36 -34.97
CA PRO A 95 27.41 2.28 -36.32
C PRO A 95 26.31 1.89 -37.33
N ASP A 96 26.40 2.45 -38.54
CA ASP A 96 25.62 2.02 -39.72
C ASP A 96 25.93 0.57 -40.14
#